data_AF-A0A327PDW2-F1
#
_entry.id   AF-A0A327PDW2-F1
#
_cell.length_a   1.000
_cell.length_b   1.000
_cell.length_c   1.000
_cell.angle_alpha   90.00
_cell.angle_beta   90.00
_cell.angle_gamma   90.00
#
_symmetry.space_group_name_H-M   'P 1'
#
loop_
_entity.id
_entity.type
_entity.pdbx_description
1 polymer ?
#
loop_
_entity_poly.entity_id
_entity_poly.type
_entity_poly.pdbx_seq_one_letter_code
_entity_poly.pdbx_strand_id
1 'polypeptide(L)'
;MSNSTEAPKKLGHEYVQYDEDRIGYEMLQEFEAQVTRMYKDKKMLRQVHTKMHGCVKATFAVEKDLPDELKVGVFAGEPRNYNAWVRFSNGNTKPQKDKKKDIRGVAIKLLGVPGEKILEDEIDAQTQDFLLMSTEKFFAKNIKELGRLLKAITSASFIKSKLFILNPVLWPIILRASKSKVACKNPLDIPYWSTQPYQFGTVDRAVKYHLRPSPCNITVVENTTDYNYLRYNMAQTLHDNEAKFDFFVQFQTDADAMPIEDPTVPWTSQNIKVATLTIYPQVFDSNARIEYGDNLSFNPWHSLPEHRPLGAFNRVRKRVYETMSKFRHDSNKLPFEEPKDSSDFLDDILPANTKVTLDQQVPSKHVIFTTAEVIVNCDKKTAYEFVSSVEKLSSWLLKTGPIYGIIKVKKLRGNWAEVGDNRLVERGDSATLVEELISVHHYSNYAYQTTEFSDIFKRFTNKTYGHMWFDTVDDKTRLRWVYTFTYKNLLARIFLSIFAPLFLKKYLQNGLNNAKAFLEE
;
A
#
# COMPACT_ATOMS: atom_id res chain seq x y z
N MET A 1 -26.33 37.41 27.51
CA MET A 1 -26.21 36.01 27.94
C MET A 1 -27.43 35.27 27.42
N SER A 2 -27.35 34.65 26.23
CA SER A 2 -28.42 33.79 25.72
C SER A 2 -28.08 32.34 26.05
N ASN A 3 -28.66 31.82 27.12
CA ASN A 3 -28.65 30.38 27.38
C ASN A 3 -29.54 29.72 26.31
N SER A 4 -28.95 29.23 25.21
CA SER A 4 -29.64 28.28 24.36
C SER A 4 -29.68 26.95 25.09
N THR A 5 -30.81 26.63 25.68
CA THR A 5 -31.14 25.30 26.21
C THR A 5 -31.33 24.35 25.02
N GLU A 6 -30.25 23.99 24.33
CA GLU A 6 -30.26 22.80 23.48
C GLU A 6 -30.37 21.58 24.40
N ALA A 7 -31.30 20.67 24.09
CA ALA A 7 -31.44 19.43 24.83
C ALA A 7 -30.12 18.63 24.77
N PRO A 8 -29.71 17.97 25.87
CA PRO A 8 -28.46 17.23 25.92
C PRO A 8 -28.44 16.16 24.83
N LYS A 9 -27.29 15.98 24.18
CA LYS A 9 -27.17 14.99 23.13
C LYS A 9 -27.25 13.57 23.72
N LYS A 10 -27.71 12.62 22.91
CA LYS A 10 -27.87 11.21 23.30
C LYS A 10 -26.80 10.36 22.62
N LEU A 11 -26.32 9.35 23.35
CA LEU A 11 -25.39 8.35 22.79
C LEU A 11 -26.06 7.63 21.62
N GLY A 12 -25.26 7.31 20.59
CA GLY A 12 -25.70 6.65 19.36
C GLY A 12 -26.63 7.47 18.46
N HIS A 13 -27.12 8.62 18.91
CA HIS A 13 -28.16 9.36 18.22
C HIS A 13 -27.60 10.26 17.09
N GLU A 14 -28.27 10.21 15.93
CA GLU A 14 -27.97 11.03 14.76
C GLU A 14 -28.83 12.30 14.77
N TYR A 15 -28.28 13.41 14.27
CA TYR A 15 -28.93 14.72 14.24
C TYR A 15 -28.97 15.23 12.80
N VAL A 16 -29.92 14.69 12.03
CA VAL A 16 -30.06 14.93 10.59
C VAL A 16 -30.40 16.39 10.29
N GLN A 17 -29.61 17.01 9.42
CA GLN A 17 -29.87 18.36 8.92
C GLN A 17 -30.80 18.33 7.69
N TYR A 18 -31.62 19.36 7.53
CA TYR A 18 -32.63 19.42 6.45
C TYR A 18 -32.04 19.50 5.03
N ASP A 19 -30.79 19.95 4.87
CA ASP A 19 -30.16 20.14 3.57
C ASP A 19 -29.21 19.01 3.15
N GLU A 20 -29.15 17.90 3.91
CA GLU A 20 -28.19 16.81 3.66
C GLU A 20 -28.41 16.13 2.31
N ASP A 21 -29.65 15.77 1.98
CA ASP A 21 -29.97 15.07 0.74
C ASP A 21 -29.63 15.91 -0.49
N ARG A 22 -29.92 17.22 -0.43
CA ARG A 22 -29.57 18.16 -1.50
C ARG A 22 -28.06 18.24 -1.69
N ILE A 23 -27.30 18.38 -0.60
CA ILE A 23 -25.83 18.45 -0.66
C ILE A 23 -25.25 17.14 -1.17
N GLY A 24 -25.75 15.99 -0.70
CA GLY A 24 -25.32 14.68 -1.14
C GLY A 24 -25.57 14.46 -2.64
N TYR A 25 -26.73 14.90 -3.14
CA TYR A 25 -27.05 14.85 -4.57
C TYR A 25 -26.11 15.73 -5.41
N GLU A 26 -25.86 16.98 -4.99
CA GLU A 26 -24.92 17.88 -5.66
C GLU A 26 -23.49 17.31 -5.68
N MET A 27 -23.05 16.66 -4.60
CA MET A 27 -21.75 15.99 -4.53
C MET A 27 -21.66 14.83 -5.52
N LEU A 28 -22.70 14.00 -5.60
CA LEU A 28 -22.76 12.87 -6.53
C LEU A 28 -22.66 13.33 -8.00
N GLN A 29 -23.45 14.34 -8.39
CA GLN A 29 -23.38 14.91 -9.74
C GLN A 29 -21.98 15.41 -10.09
N GLU A 30 -21.32 16.09 -9.15
CA GLU A 30 -19.96 16.58 -9.40
C GLU A 30 -18.94 15.44 -9.50
N PHE A 31 -19.10 14.36 -8.72
CA PHE A 31 -18.26 13.17 -8.82
C PHE A 31 -18.39 12.49 -10.18
N GLU A 32 -19.61 12.21 -10.64
CA GLU A 32 -19.88 11.64 -11.96
C GLU A 32 -19.31 12.54 -13.06
N ALA A 33 -19.57 13.84 -12.99
CA ALA A 33 -19.09 14.79 -13.97
C ALA A 33 -17.54 14.85 -13.99
N GLN A 34 -16.89 14.77 -12.84
CA GLN A 34 -15.43 14.73 -12.75
C GLN A 34 -14.85 13.48 -13.40
N VAL A 35 -15.33 12.29 -13.03
CA VAL A 35 -14.77 11.04 -13.56
C VAL A 35 -15.05 10.89 -15.06
N THR A 36 -16.22 11.32 -15.51
CA THR A 36 -16.57 11.38 -16.95
C THR A 36 -15.58 12.26 -17.73
N ARG A 37 -15.24 13.45 -17.20
CA ARG A 37 -14.22 14.32 -17.81
C ARG A 37 -12.83 13.70 -17.82
N MET A 38 -12.45 13.01 -16.74
CA MET A 38 -11.10 12.50 -16.55
C MET A 38 -10.80 11.20 -17.31
N TYR A 39 -11.81 10.34 -17.42
CA TYR A 39 -11.69 8.99 -17.98
C TYR A 39 -12.55 8.79 -19.23
N LYS A 40 -12.90 9.89 -19.92
CA LYS A 40 -13.50 9.81 -21.26
C LYS A 40 -12.63 8.92 -22.16
N ASP A 41 -13.25 7.93 -22.77
CA ASP A 41 -12.62 6.95 -23.68
C ASP A 41 -11.46 6.14 -23.04
N LYS A 42 -11.46 6.00 -21.71
CA LYS A 42 -10.47 5.24 -20.93
C LYS A 42 -11.19 4.32 -19.96
N LYS A 43 -10.45 3.36 -19.38
CA LYS A 43 -10.94 2.59 -18.22
C LYS A 43 -11.38 3.56 -17.12
N MET A 44 -12.62 3.40 -16.68
CA MET A 44 -13.19 4.18 -15.58
C MET A 44 -12.56 3.71 -14.26
N LEU A 45 -11.88 4.63 -13.58
CA LEU A 45 -11.29 4.37 -12.26
C LEU A 45 -12.18 4.95 -11.15
N ARG A 46 -11.91 4.54 -9.90
CA ARG A 46 -12.60 5.10 -8.72
C ARG A 46 -12.35 6.61 -8.61
N GLN A 47 -13.37 7.35 -8.17
CA GLN A 47 -13.32 8.81 -8.06
C GLN A 47 -12.31 9.30 -7.03
N VAL A 48 -12.23 8.63 -5.87
CA VAL A 48 -11.18 8.76 -4.85
C VAL A 48 -10.64 7.37 -4.56
N HIS A 49 -9.53 7.29 -3.81
CA HIS A 49 -8.86 6.00 -3.59
C HIS A 49 -8.46 5.34 -4.93
N THR A 50 -8.15 6.16 -5.93
CA THR A 50 -8.00 5.74 -7.34
C THR A 50 -6.81 4.82 -7.54
N LYS A 51 -5.66 5.12 -6.92
CA LYS A 51 -4.48 4.26 -7.02
C LYS A 51 -4.51 3.19 -5.93
N MET A 52 -4.54 1.93 -6.34
CA MET A 52 -4.42 0.76 -5.49
C MET A 52 -2.95 0.33 -5.34
N HIS A 53 -2.54 -0.03 -4.12
CA HIS A 53 -1.22 -0.61 -3.85
C HIS A 53 -1.26 -2.13 -3.86
N GLY A 54 -2.29 -2.74 -3.29
CA GLY A 54 -2.50 -4.17 -3.33
C GLY A 54 -3.94 -4.54 -2.97
N CYS A 55 -4.38 -5.70 -3.49
CA CYS A 55 -5.57 -6.41 -3.05
C CYS A 55 -5.11 -7.79 -2.61
N VAL A 56 -5.12 -8.03 -1.30
CA VAL A 56 -4.45 -9.18 -0.66
C VAL A 56 -5.44 -10.03 0.11
N LYS A 57 -5.16 -11.32 0.19
CA LYS A 57 -5.88 -12.29 1.01
C LYS A 57 -5.46 -12.18 2.47
N ALA A 58 -6.40 -12.33 3.38
CA ALA A 58 -6.17 -12.27 4.81
C ALA A 58 -7.18 -13.14 5.57
N THR A 59 -6.90 -13.35 6.84
CA THR A 59 -7.88 -13.84 7.81
C THR A 59 -8.14 -12.78 8.87
N PHE A 60 -9.41 -12.56 9.19
CA PHE A 60 -9.88 -11.73 10.29
C PHE A 60 -10.38 -12.65 11.42
N ALA A 61 -9.57 -12.79 12.46
CA ALA A 61 -9.86 -13.66 13.60
C ALA A 61 -10.48 -12.84 14.74
N VAL A 62 -11.72 -13.14 15.11
CA VAL A 62 -12.36 -12.56 16.30
C VAL A 62 -11.65 -13.11 17.55
N GLU A 63 -11.38 -12.23 18.53
CA GLU A 63 -10.72 -12.65 19.77
C GLU A 63 -11.58 -13.67 20.53
N LYS A 64 -10.93 -14.68 21.12
CA LYS A 64 -11.65 -15.83 21.72
C LYS A 64 -12.41 -15.46 22.99
N ASP A 65 -11.79 -14.65 23.83
CA ASP A 65 -12.27 -14.34 25.18
C ASP A 65 -12.88 -12.93 25.24
N LEU A 66 -13.75 -12.61 24.27
CA LEU A 66 -14.45 -11.33 24.28
C LEU A 66 -15.51 -11.25 25.38
N PRO A 67 -15.55 -10.16 26.17
CA PRO A 67 -16.69 -9.86 27.03
C PRO A 67 -18.00 -9.89 26.25
N ASP A 68 -19.08 -10.36 26.87
CA ASP A 68 -20.38 -10.54 26.20
C ASP A 68 -20.92 -9.24 25.59
N GLU A 69 -20.62 -8.09 26.20
CA GLU A 69 -20.98 -6.76 25.68
C GLU A 69 -20.33 -6.39 24.33
N LEU A 70 -19.26 -7.09 23.95
CA LEU A 70 -18.52 -6.91 22.68
C LEU A 70 -18.90 -7.95 21.63
N LYS A 71 -19.65 -9.00 21.98
CA LYS A 71 -20.11 -10.06 21.08
C LYS A 71 -21.30 -9.59 20.25
N VAL A 72 -21.05 -8.67 19.32
CA VAL A 72 -22.06 -7.96 18.54
C VAL A 72 -21.78 -8.08 17.04
N GLY A 73 -22.81 -8.41 16.25
CA GLY A 73 -22.72 -8.52 14.80
C GLY A 73 -21.65 -9.52 14.35
N VAL A 74 -20.63 -9.05 13.62
CA VAL A 74 -19.48 -9.86 13.18
C VAL A 74 -18.69 -10.46 14.35
N PHE A 75 -18.76 -9.85 15.54
CA PHE A 75 -18.06 -10.33 16.73
C PHE A 75 -18.91 -11.28 17.59
N ALA A 76 -20.16 -11.55 17.19
CA ALA A 76 -21.09 -12.37 17.95
C ALA A 76 -20.87 -13.89 17.74
N GLY A 77 -21.34 -14.68 18.70
CA GLY A 77 -21.30 -16.13 18.65
C GLY A 77 -19.96 -16.73 19.08
N GLU A 78 -19.70 -17.96 18.62
CA GLU A 78 -18.43 -18.64 18.86
C GLU A 78 -17.29 -17.95 18.10
N PRO A 79 -16.08 -17.87 18.68
CA PRO A 79 -14.92 -17.25 18.02
C PRO A 79 -14.70 -17.81 16.63
N ARG A 80 -14.77 -16.92 15.63
CA ARG A 80 -14.69 -17.30 14.20
C ARG A 80 -13.58 -16.54 13.49
N ASN A 81 -12.99 -17.24 12.52
CA ASN A 81 -12.08 -16.68 11.53
C ASN A 81 -12.85 -16.45 10.24
N TYR A 82 -12.82 -15.21 9.74
CA TYR A 82 -13.36 -14.86 8.42
C TYR A 82 -12.23 -14.74 7.42
N ASN A 83 -12.38 -15.36 6.25
CA ASN A 83 -11.53 -15.01 5.11
C ASN A 83 -11.82 -13.56 4.69
N ALA A 84 -10.82 -12.87 4.18
CA ALA A 84 -10.96 -11.46 3.83
C ALA A 84 -10.13 -11.05 2.62
N TRP A 85 -10.71 -10.16 1.81
CA TRP A 85 -9.98 -9.34 0.84
C TRP A 85 -9.63 -7.99 1.45
N VAL A 86 -8.38 -7.57 1.33
CA VAL A 86 -7.90 -6.30 1.88
C VAL A 86 -7.29 -5.44 0.79
N ARG A 87 -7.84 -4.24 0.58
CA ARG A 87 -7.41 -3.30 -0.46
C ARG A 87 -6.73 -2.08 0.14
N PHE A 88 -5.46 -1.87 -0.21
CA PHE A 88 -4.67 -0.69 0.16
C PHE A 88 -4.65 0.35 -0.97
N SER A 89 -4.76 1.64 -0.64
CA SER A 89 -4.89 2.69 -1.67
C SER A 89 -4.44 4.10 -1.26
N ASN A 90 -4.31 4.99 -2.24
CA ASN A 90 -4.10 6.44 -2.07
C ASN A 90 -5.39 7.21 -2.32
N GLY A 91 -5.78 8.08 -1.38
CA GLY A 91 -7.05 8.81 -1.39
C GLY A 91 -7.24 9.80 -2.54
N ASN A 92 -6.19 10.21 -3.24
CA ASN A 92 -6.29 11.14 -4.38
C ASN A 92 -7.22 10.63 -5.51
N THR A 93 -7.81 11.58 -6.24
CA THR A 93 -8.70 11.32 -7.38
C THR A 93 -7.97 10.89 -8.66
N LYS A 94 -6.65 11.00 -8.67
CA LYS A 94 -5.76 10.59 -9.76
C LYS A 94 -4.65 9.72 -9.21
N PRO A 95 -4.12 8.78 -10.01
CA PRO A 95 -2.90 8.09 -9.64
C PRO A 95 -1.74 9.08 -9.47
N GLN A 96 -1.15 9.09 -8.27
CA GLN A 96 0.01 9.91 -7.93
C GLN A 96 1.22 9.04 -7.64
N LYS A 97 2.41 9.65 -7.80
CA LYS A 97 3.67 9.09 -7.30
C LYS A 97 3.56 8.86 -5.79
N ASP A 98 3.99 7.70 -5.32
CA ASP A 98 3.88 7.32 -3.91
C ASP A 98 4.70 8.20 -2.96
N LYS A 99 5.71 8.91 -3.49
CA LYS A 99 6.52 9.86 -2.71
C LYS A 99 5.71 11.05 -2.22
N LYS A 100 4.59 11.38 -2.87
CA LYS A 100 3.71 12.46 -2.42
C LYS A 100 2.95 11.99 -1.17
N LYS A 101 2.88 12.86 -0.16
CA LYS A 101 2.00 12.66 1.00
C LYS A 101 0.55 12.57 0.51
N ASP A 102 -0.19 11.62 1.06
CA ASP A 102 -1.60 11.43 0.76
C ASP A 102 -2.31 10.83 1.97
N ILE A 103 -3.64 10.85 1.96
CA ILE A 103 -4.45 9.99 2.83
C ILE A 103 -4.32 8.56 2.27
N ARG A 104 -4.02 7.59 3.12
CA ARG A 104 -3.94 6.17 2.72
C ARG A 104 -5.20 5.47 3.17
N GLY A 105 -5.78 4.62 2.32
CA GLY A 105 -6.97 3.83 2.66
C GLY A 105 -6.64 2.35 2.82
N VAL A 106 -7.38 1.69 3.70
CA VAL A 106 -7.50 0.23 3.77
C VAL A 106 -8.99 -0.12 3.79
N ALA A 107 -9.42 -0.99 2.90
CA ALA A 107 -10.77 -1.54 2.88
C ALA A 107 -10.68 -3.05 3.08
N ILE A 108 -11.43 -3.58 4.05
CA ILE A 108 -11.46 -4.98 4.42
C ILE A 108 -12.85 -5.49 4.04
N LYS A 109 -12.95 -6.53 3.21
CA LYS A 109 -14.18 -7.23 2.91
C LYS A 109 -14.09 -8.63 3.51
N LEU A 110 -14.86 -8.88 4.55
CA LEU A 110 -15.00 -10.19 5.18
C LEU A 110 -15.90 -11.07 4.32
N LEU A 111 -15.57 -12.35 4.25
CA LEU A 111 -16.31 -13.38 3.52
C LEU A 111 -17.03 -14.32 4.50
N GLY A 112 -18.16 -14.87 4.08
CA GLY A 112 -18.93 -15.83 4.86
C GLY A 112 -19.64 -15.23 6.08
N VAL A 113 -19.95 -13.93 6.07
CA VAL A 113 -20.68 -13.23 7.13
C VAL A 113 -22.19 -13.41 6.94
N PRO A 114 -22.86 -14.26 7.76
CA PRO A 114 -24.30 -14.50 7.64
C PRO A 114 -25.13 -13.33 8.13
N GLY A 115 -26.44 -13.34 7.83
CA GLY A 115 -27.42 -12.34 8.26
C GLY A 115 -27.72 -11.31 7.17
N GLU A 116 -28.91 -10.71 7.24
CA GLU A 116 -29.35 -9.70 6.26
C GLU A 116 -28.46 -8.45 6.32
N LYS A 117 -28.04 -7.96 5.15
CA LYS A 117 -27.27 -6.71 5.02
C LYS A 117 -28.20 -5.51 4.88
N ILE A 118 -27.68 -4.32 5.18
CA ILE A 118 -28.47 -3.08 5.12
C ILE A 118 -28.76 -2.63 3.67
N LEU A 119 -27.92 -2.99 2.72
CA LEU A 119 -28.10 -2.63 1.31
C LEU A 119 -29.15 -3.52 0.66
N GLU A 120 -30.21 -2.94 0.11
CA GLU A 120 -31.34 -3.68 -0.46
C GLU A 120 -30.93 -4.59 -1.62
N ASP A 121 -30.10 -4.08 -2.55
CA ASP A 121 -29.60 -4.84 -3.70
C ASP A 121 -28.62 -5.97 -3.30
N GLU A 122 -28.16 -5.98 -2.04
CA GLU A 122 -27.16 -6.91 -1.51
C GLU A 122 -27.62 -7.57 -0.19
N ILE A 123 -28.93 -7.61 0.07
CA ILE A 123 -29.50 -8.02 1.36
C ILE A 123 -29.06 -9.43 1.78
N ASP A 124 -28.96 -10.36 0.83
CA ASP A 124 -28.58 -11.76 1.05
C ASP A 124 -27.06 -12.01 0.92
N ALA A 125 -26.27 -10.96 0.65
CA ALA A 125 -24.84 -11.09 0.48
C ALA A 125 -24.19 -11.63 1.77
N GLN A 126 -23.23 -12.54 1.59
CA GLN A 126 -22.51 -13.19 2.69
C GLN A 126 -21.19 -12.49 3.00
N THR A 127 -21.11 -11.18 2.77
CA THR A 127 -19.87 -10.39 2.91
C THR A 127 -20.13 -9.13 3.74
N GLN A 128 -19.11 -8.60 4.41
CA GLN A 128 -19.22 -7.32 5.13
C GLN A 128 -17.97 -6.48 4.95
N ASP A 129 -18.15 -5.17 4.80
CA ASP A 129 -17.06 -4.24 4.54
C ASP A 129 -16.73 -3.36 5.76
N PHE A 130 -15.44 -3.22 6.06
CA PHE A 130 -14.89 -2.19 6.93
C PHE A 130 -13.96 -1.28 6.13
N LEU A 131 -14.27 0.03 6.07
CA LEU A 131 -13.47 1.01 5.35
C LEU A 131 -12.78 1.97 6.32
N LEU A 132 -11.46 2.01 6.26
CA LEU A 132 -10.62 2.82 7.13
C LEU A 132 -9.61 3.66 6.32
N MET A 133 -9.09 4.71 6.94
CA MET A 133 -8.08 5.60 6.36
C MET A 133 -7.03 6.01 7.39
N SER A 134 -5.87 6.47 6.94
CA SER A 134 -4.70 6.80 7.77
C SER A 134 -4.85 8.08 8.61
N THR A 135 -6.08 8.42 9.00
CA THR A 135 -6.41 9.64 9.74
C THR A 135 -7.48 9.36 10.77
N GLU A 136 -7.14 9.57 12.04
CA GLU A 136 -8.08 9.46 13.17
C GLU A 136 -9.28 10.41 13.02
N LYS A 137 -9.02 11.62 12.53
CA LYS A 137 -10.01 12.69 12.35
C LYS A 137 -10.24 12.98 10.87
N PHE A 138 -11.47 13.29 10.51
CA PHE A 138 -11.75 13.78 9.17
C PHE A 138 -11.36 15.25 9.06
N PHE A 139 -11.04 15.71 7.86
CA PHE A 139 -10.64 17.10 7.64
C PHE A 139 -11.85 18.03 7.48
N ALA A 140 -13.02 17.53 7.11
CA ALA A 140 -14.24 18.31 6.98
C ALA A 140 -15.14 18.15 8.21
N LYS A 141 -15.66 19.26 8.73
CA LYS A 141 -16.55 19.31 9.90
C LYS A 141 -17.93 18.76 9.60
N ASN A 142 -18.42 19.00 8.39
CA ASN A 142 -19.72 18.54 7.92
C ASN A 142 -19.71 18.39 6.39
N ILE A 143 -20.76 17.77 5.86
CA ILE A 143 -20.89 17.50 4.41
C ILE A 143 -20.96 18.78 3.57
N LYS A 144 -21.42 19.91 4.13
CA LYS A 144 -21.47 21.21 3.44
C LYS A 144 -20.07 21.75 3.18
N GLU A 145 -19.18 21.64 4.17
CA GLU A 145 -17.78 22.01 4.03
C GLU A 145 -17.07 21.10 3.01
N LEU A 146 -17.33 19.79 3.07
CA LEU A 146 -16.78 18.83 2.10
C LEU A 146 -17.28 19.11 0.68
N GLY A 147 -18.58 19.31 0.48
CA GLY A 147 -19.17 19.59 -0.83
C GLY A 147 -18.60 20.86 -1.47
N ARG A 148 -18.38 21.92 -0.67
CA ARG A 148 -17.70 23.15 -1.14
C ARG A 148 -16.26 22.90 -1.57
N LEU A 149 -15.49 22.13 -0.79
CA LEU A 149 -14.13 21.75 -1.15
C LEU A 149 -14.11 20.94 -2.45
N LEU A 150 -14.97 19.92 -2.53
CA LEU A 150 -15.06 19.02 -3.69
C LEU A 150 -15.37 19.80 -4.95
N LYS A 151 -16.47 20.56 -4.98
CA LYS A 151 -16.89 21.38 -6.13
C LYS A 151 -15.76 22.22 -6.73
N ALA A 152 -14.82 22.66 -5.90
CA ALA A 152 -13.71 23.46 -6.35
C ALA A 152 -12.47 22.69 -6.79
N ILE A 153 -12.13 21.58 -6.13
CA ILE A 153 -10.97 20.76 -6.52
C ILE A 153 -11.29 19.85 -7.72
N THR A 154 -12.58 19.58 -7.97
CA THR A 154 -13.04 18.79 -9.11
C THR A 154 -13.46 19.65 -10.30
N SER A 155 -13.62 20.98 -10.11
CA SER A 155 -14.13 21.91 -11.12
C SER A 155 -13.41 21.79 -12.46
N ALA A 156 -14.17 21.77 -13.55
CA ALA A 156 -13.62 21.83 -14.91
C ALA A 156 -12.90 23.15 -15.21
N SER A 157 -13.22 24.23 -14.48
CA SER A 157 -12.64 25.56 -14.71
C SER A 157 -11.40 25.78 -13.83
N PHE A 158 -10.25 25.90 -14.48
CA PHE A 158 -8.98 26.23 -13.81
C PHE A 158 -9.04 27.55 -13.03
N ILE A 159 -9.78 28.55 -13.55
CA ILE A 159 -9.98 29.85 -12.89
C ILE A 159 -10.79 29.67 -11.61
N LYS A 160 -11.91 28.92 -11.65
CA LYS A 160 -12.72 28.64 -10.45
C LYS A 160 -11.92 27.85 -9.40
N SER A 161 -11.07 26.92 -9.84
CA SER A 161 -10.19 26.15 -8.95
C SER A 161 -9.09 27.02 -8.31
N LYS A 162 -8.53 28.01 -9.02
CA LYS A 162 -7.59 28.98 -8.44
C LYS A 162 -8.26 29.97 -7.48
N LEU A 163 -9.44 30.48 -7.84
CA LEU A 163 -10.25 31.35 -6.97
C LEU A 163 -10.62 30.66 -5.66
N PHE A 164 -10.81 29.34 -5.68
CA PHE A 164 -11.02 28.55 -4.48
C PHE A 164 -9.85 28.60 -3.49
N ILE A 165 -8.61 28.45 -3.96
CA ILE A 165 -7.42 28.51 -3.10
C ILE A 165 -7.27 29.90 -2.48
N LEU A 166 -7.72 30.94 -3.19
CA LEU A 166 -7.68 32.33 -2.73
C LEU A 166 -8.82 32.69 -1.77
N ASN A 167 -9.86 31.85 -1.62
CA ASN A 167 -10.98 32.13 -0.72
C ASN A 167 -10.62 31.77 0.74
N PRO A 168 -10.49 32.75 1.65
CA PRO A 168 -10.04 32.52 3.02
C PRO A 168 -10.98 31.66 3.85
N VAL A 169 -12.28 31.59 3.49
CA VAL A 169 -13.27 30.72 4.15
C VAL A 169 -12.89 29.24 4.04
N LEU A 170 -12.09 28.87 3.04
CA LEU A 170 -11.74 27.50 2.73
C LEU A 170 -10.35 27.11 3.27
N TRP A 171 -9.57 28.07 3.76
CA TRP A 171 -8.24 27.80 4.33
C TRP A 171 -8.27 26.84 5.54
N PRO A 172 -9.24 26.91 6.47
CA PRO A 172 -9.30 25.96 7.57
C PRO A 172 -9.39 24.50 7.11
N ILE A 173 -10.30 24.19 6.18
CA ILE A 173 -10.42 22.83 5.63
C ILE A 173 -9.20 22.43 4.80
N ILE A 174 -8.60 23.36 4.02
CA ILE A 174 -7.38 23.08 3.27
C ILE A 174 -6.22 22.72 4.21
N LEU A 175 -6.05 23.46 5.31
CA LEU A 175 -5.03 23.20 6.32
C LEU A 175 -5.25 21.85 7.00
N ARG A 176 -6.50 21.53 7.39
CA ARG A 176 -6.83 20.22 7.98
C ARG A 176 -6.61 19.07 6.98
N ALA A 177 -7.01 19.25 5.71
CA ALA A 177 -6.81 18.26 4.66
C ALA A 177 -5.32 18.05 4.35
N SER A 178 -4.50 19.10 4.40
CA SER A 178 -3.05 19.00 4.25
C SER A 178 -2.41 18.22 5.42
N LYS A 179 -2.81 18.52 6.66
CA LYS A 179 -2.35 17.81 7.87
C LYS A 179 -2.78 16.34 7.92
N SER A 180 -3.86 15.99 7.22
CA SER A 180 -4.38 14.62 7.11
C SER A 180 -3.53 13.73 6.20
N LYS A 181 -2.61 14.29 5.41
CA LYS A 181 -1.79 13.52 4.47
C LYS A 181 -0.53 12.99 5.13
N VAL A 182 -0.29 11.69 4.99
CA VAL A 182 0.88 11.00 5.55
C VAL A 182 1.87 10.60 4.46
N ALA A 183 3.15 10.62 4.80
CA ALA A 183 4.15 9.83 4.10
C ALA A 183 4.24 8.49 4.81
N CYS A 184 4.21 7.38 4.07
CA CYS A 184 4.55 6.07 4.59
C CYS A 184 5.56 5.44 3.65
N LYS A 185 6.34 4.49 4.17
CA LYS A 185 7.27 3.73 3.33
C LYS A 185 6.70 2.36 2.96
N ASN A 186 5.85 1.81 3.80
CA ASN A 186 5.04 0.64 3.53
C ASN A 186 3.62 0.88 4.12
N PRO A 187 2.54 0.61 3.38
CA PRO A 187 1.17 0.65 3.92
C PRO A 187 0.95 -0.32 5.09
N LEU A 188 1.76 -1.37 5.21
CA LEU A 188 1.66 -2.36 6.29
C LEU A 188 2.15 -1.84 7.66
N ASP A 189 2.79 -0.67 7.70
CA ASP A 189 3.43 -0.09 8.90
C ASP A 189 2.63 1.04 9.56
N ILE A 190 1.48 1.42 9.01
CA ILE A 190 0.72 2.59 9.51
C ILE A 190 -0.65 2.19 10.07
N PRO A 191 -1.14 2.91 11.09
CA PRO A 191 -2.50 2.74 11.59
C PRO A 191 -3.56 3.33 10.66
N TYR A 192 -4.78 2.80 10.77
CA TYR A 192 -5.96 3.22 10.01
C TYR A 192 -7.19 3.33 10.92
N TRP A 193 -8.05 4.29 10.66
CA TRP A 193 -9.28 4.55 11.44
C TRP A 193 -10.48 4.60 10.52
N SER A 194 -11.64 4.16 11.02
CA SER A 194 -12.91 4.35 10.31
C SER A 194 -13.27 5.82 10.17
N THR A 195 -12.72 6.67 11.04
CA THR A 195 -12.88 8.13 11.15
C THR A 195 -14.29 8.57 11.52
N GLN A 196 -15.30 8.01 10.85
CA GLN A 196 -16.73 8.16 11.14
C GLN A 196 -17.20 7.09 12.15
N PRO A 197 -18.26 7.39 12.91
CA PRO A 197 -18.87 6.45 13.85
C PRO A 197 -19.80 5.43 13.16
N TYR A 198 -20.02 4.31 13.83
CA TYR A 198 -20.89 3.21 13.45
C TYR A 198 -21.70 2.78 14.66
N GLN A 199 -22.90 2.26 14.44
CA GLN A 199 -23.70 1.60 15.46
C GLN A 199 -22.94 0.37 15.98
N PHE A 200 -23.20 -0.01 17.22
CA PHE A 200 -22.67 -1.22 17.82
C PHE A 200 -23.77 -1.97 18.55
N GLY A 201 -24.54 -2.74 17.79
CA GLY A 201 -25.69 -3.49 18.28
C GLY A 201 -26.92 -2.60 18.29
N THR A 202 -27.21 -2.00 19.44
CA THR A 202 -28.40 -1.15 19.65
C THR A 202 -28.17 0.30 19.20
N VAL A 203 -29.26 1.01 18.96
CA VAL A 203 -29.26 2.40 18.42
C VAL A 203 -28.65 3.45 19.36
N ASP A 204 -28.47 3.13 20.63
CA ASP A 204 -27.87 3.98 21.67
C ASP A 204 -26.36 3.72 21.87
N ARG A 205 -25.79 2.76 21.13
CA ARG A 205 -24.37 2.41 21.21
C ARG A 205 -23.67 2.74 19.89
N ALA A 206 -22.63 3.56 19.97
CA ALA A 206 -21.79 3.90 18.82
C ALA A 206 -20.31 3.63 19.10
N VAL A 207 -19.59 3.23 18.05
CA VAL A 207 -18.15 2.99 18.06
C VAL A 207 -17.46 3.65 16.87
N LYS A 208 -16.16 3.92 17.01
CA LYS A 208 -15.22 4.04 15.88
C LYS A 208 -14.35 2.80 15.83
N TYR A 209 -13.93 2.41 14.61
CA TYR A 209 -12.99 1.31 14.43
C TYR A 209 -11.57 1.84 14.20
N HIS A 210 -10.58 1.09 14.69
CA HIS A 210 -9.17 1.40 14.53
C HIS A 210 -8.39 0.12 14.24
N LEU A 211 -7.62 0.12 13.16
CA LEU A 211 -6.74 -0.95 12.75
C LEU A 211 -5.29 -0.50 13.00
N ARG A 212 -4.57 -1.19 13.90
CA ARG A 212 -3.21 -0.84 14.30
C ARG A 212 -2.24 -1.93 13.86
N PRO A 213 -1.14 -1.61 13.16
CA PRO A 213 -0.14 -2.60 12.79
C PRO A 213 0.51 -3.18 14.05
N SER A 214 0.76 -4.49 14.04
CA SER A 214 1.51 -5.14 15.11
C SER A 214 2.94 -4.60 15.16
N PRO A 215 3.50 -4.32 16.36
CA PRO A 215 4.89 -3.89 16.49
C PRO A 215 5.90 -4.97 16.07
N CYS A 216 5.47 -6.23 15.93
CA CYS A 216 6.33 -7.32 15.47
C CYS A 216 6.33 -7.53 13.95
N ASN A 217 5.60 -6.71 13.18
CA ASN A 217 5.64 -6.80 11.72
C ASN A 217 7.07 -6.53 11.23
N ILE A 218 7.58 -7.44 10.40
CA ILE A 218 8.85 -7.26 9.68
C ILE A 218 8.51 -6.75 8.29
N THR A 219 8.84 -5.49 8.02
CA THR A 219 8.57 -4.88 6.72
C THR A 219 9.84 -4.55 5.96
N VAL A 220 9.84 -4.92 4.69
CA VAL A 220 10.95 -4.63 3.77
C VAL A 220 10.73 -3.24 3.20
N VAL A 221 11.71 -2.36 3.40
CA VAL A 221 11.63 -0.95 3.02
C VAL A 221 12.92 -0.51 2.36
N GLU A 222 13.11 -0.97 1.14
CA GLU A 222 14.35 -0.71 0.43
C GLU A 222 14.13 0.25 -0.76
N ASN A 223 12.89 0.40 -1.28
CA ASN A 223 12.55 1.30 -2.38
C ASN A 223 11.73 2.47 -1.85
N THR A 224 12.19 3.70 -2.04
CA THR A 224 11.47 4.90 -1.58
C THR A 224 11.35 5.99 -2.65
N THR A 225 11.81 5.69 -3.87
CA THR A 225 11.94 6.68 -4.94
C THR A 225 11.10 6.36 -6.17
N ASP A 226 10.71 5.10 -6.35
CA ASP A 226 9.89 4.68 -7.49
C ASP A 226 8.50 5.32 -7.50
N TYR A 227 7.88 5.43 -8.68
CA TYR A 227 6.49 5.85 -8.83
C TYR A 227 5.52 4.99 -7.99
N ASN A 228 5.75 3.67 -7.93
CA ASN A 228 4.91 2.64 -7.29
C ASN A 228 5.56 1.99 -6.06
N TYR A 229 6.51 2.65 -5.37
CA TYR A 229 7.27 2.00 -4.31
C TYR A 229 6.41 1.43 -3.17
N LEU A 230 5.21 1.94 -2.91
CA LEU A 230 4.35 1.39 -1.86
C LEU A 230 3.86 -0.01 -2.22
N ARG A 231 3.49 -0.25 -3.48
CA ARG A 231 3.16 -1.60 -3.99
C ARG A 231 4.37 -2.52 -3.91
N TYR A 232 5.53 -2.05 -4.37
CA TYR A 232 6.73 -2.88 -4.39
C TYR A 232 7.16 -3.28 -2.98
N ASN A 233 7.23 -2.33 -2.03
CA ASN A 233 7.58 -2.67 -0.65
C ASN A 233 6.57 -3.63 -0.01
N MET A 234 5.27 -3.51 -0.33
CA MET A 234 4.27 -4.50 0.10
C MET A 234 4.52 -5.87 -0.52
N ALA A 235 4.77 -5.95 -1.82
CA ALA A 235 5.01 -7.21 -2.53
C ALA A 235 6.26 -7.91 -1.99
N GLN A 236 7.32 -7.15 -1.70
CA GLN A 236 8.54 -7.68 -1.11
C GLN A 236 8.34 -8.15 0.34
N THR A 237 7.61 -7.36 1.13
CA THR A 237 7.28 -7.72 2.51
C THR A 237 6.48 -9.01 2.55
N LEU A 238 5.37 -9.04 1.79
CA LEU A 238 4.43 -10.16 1.78
C LEU A 238 4.92 -11.34 0.95
N HIS A 239 6.11 -11.30 0.35
CA HIS A 239 6.68 -12.51 -0.24
C HIS A 239 7.12 -13.49 0.85
N ASP A 240 7.79 -12.97 1.87
CA ASP A 240 8.45 -13.78 2.91
C ASP A 240 7.79 -13.61 4.29
N ASN A 241 7.08 -12.51 4.54
CA ASN A 241 6.60 -12.14 5.88
C ASN A 241 5.08 -12.02 5.92
N GLU A 242 4.51 -12.39 7.06
CA GLU A 242 3.15 -12.01 7.42
C GLU A 242 3.09 -10.54 7.87
N ALA A 243 1.91 -9.93 7.75
CA ALA A 243 1.61 -8.64 8.36
C ALA A 243 0.33 -8.75 9.20
N LYS A 244 0.44 -8.40 10.48
CA LYS A 244 -0.66 -8.46 11.45
C LYS A 244 -1.12 -7.07 11.84
N PHE A 245 -2.43 -6.95 12.05
CA PHE A 245 -3.05 -5.76 12.60
C PHE A 245 -4.05 -6.12 13.69
N ASP A 246 -3.98 -5.41 14.80
CA ASP A 246 -5.01 -5.45 15.83
C ASP A 246 -6.18 -4.55 15.41
N PHE A 247 -7.41 -5.09 15.46
CA PHE A 247 -8.64 -4.38 15.17
C PHE A 247 -9.36 -4.03 16.47
N PHE A 248 -9.59 -2.73 16.68
CA PHE A 248 -10.15 -2.17 17.90
C PHE A 248 -11.51 -1.52 17.65
N VAL A 249 -12.34 -1.54 18.69
CA VAL A 249 -13.49 -0.65 18.85
C VAL A 249 -13.17 0.43 19.87
N GLN A 250 -13.70 1.63 19.64
CA GLN A 250 -13.62 2.76 20.56
C GLN A 250 -15.03 3.32 20.78
N PHE A 251 -15.59 3.17 21.98
CA PHE A 251 -16.98 3.52 22.30
C PHE A 251 -17.21 5.02 22.46
N GLN A 252 -18.39 5.48 22.08
CA GLN A 252 -18.89 6.79 22.46
C GLN A 252 -19.29 6.78 23.93
N THR A 253 -18.64 7.57 24.78
CA THR A 253 -18.97 7.65 26.22
C THR A 253 -19.61 8.97 26.63
N ASP A 254 -19.53 9.99 25.77
CA ASP A 254 -20.09 11.32 25.99
C ASP A 254 -20.58 11.87 24.64
N ALA A 255 -21.88 12.15 24.51
CA ALA A 255 -22.49 12.53 23.25
C ALA A 255 -22.10 13.94 22.78
N ASP A 256 -21.70 14.83 23.70
CA ASP A 256 -21.31 16.19 23.40
C ASP A 256 -19.81 16.29 23.10
N ALA A 257 -18.97 15.60 23.87
CA ALA A 257 -17.52 15.55 23.66
C ALA A 257 -17.12 14.61 22.50
N MET A 258 -17.94 13.61 22.18
CA MET A 258 -17.71 12.64 21.10
C MET A 258 -18.87 12.68 20.08
N PRO A 259 -19.04 13.79 19.34
CA PRO A 259 -20.20 13.99 18.49
C PRO A 259 -20.23 13.01 17.31
N ILE A 260 -21.42 12.51 16.98
CA ILE A 260 -21.66 11.66 15.81
C ILE A 260 -21.51 12.45 14.50
N GLU A 261 -22.02 13.68 14.47
CA GLU A 261 -22.10 14.51 13.25
C GLU A 261 -20.81 15.29 12.93
N ASP A 262 -19.85 15.36 13.87
CA ASP A 262 -18.59 16.09 13.68
C ASP A 262 -17.35 15.17 13.81
N PRO A 263 -16.88 14.58 12.71
CA PRO A 263 -15.73 13.69 12.69
C PRO A 263 -14.38 14.43 12.77
N THR A 264 -14.37 15.76 12.91
CA THR A 264 -13.12 16.50 13.19
C THR A 264 -12.72 16.41 14.66
N VAL A 265 -13.63 15.93 15.52
CA VAL A 265 -13.40 15.74 16.95
C VAL A 265 -12.88 14.32 17.22
N PRO A 266 -11.70 14.16 17.85
CA PRO A 266 -11.18 12.85 18.24
C PRO A 266 -11.99 12.31 19.43
N TRP A 267 -12.19 10.99 19.46
CA TRP A 267 -12.78 10.34 20.62
C TRP A 267 -11.66 9.93 21.57
N THR A 268 -11.86 10.12 22.88
CA THR A 268 -10.81 9.94 23.91
C THR A 268 -11.00 8.70 24.77
N SER A 269 -12.05 7.91 24.51
CA SER A 269 -12.31 6.64 25.20
C SER A 269 -11.29 5.57 24.83
N GLN A 270 -11.28 4.49 25.62
CA GLN A 270 -10.34 3.38 25.44
C GLN A 270 -10.56 2.66 24.10
N ASN A 271 -9.46 2.25 23.46
CA ASN A 271 -9.49 1.29 22.37
C ASN A 271 -9.50 -0.13 22.94
N ILE A 272 -10.51 -0.92 22.59
CA ILE A 272 -10.67 -2.31 23.05
C ILE A 272 -10.47 -3.23 21.84
N LYS A 273 -9.51 -4.16 21.93
CA LYS A 273 -9.20 -5.08 20.83
C LYS A 273 -10.32 -6.11 20.71
N VAL A 274 -10.83 -6.31 19.49
CA VAL A 274 -11.93 -7.25 19.21
C VAL A 274 -11.56 -8.31 18.18
N ALA A 275 -10.53 -8.07 17.37
CA ALA A 275 -10.06 -9.03 16.39
C ALA A 275 -8.60 -8.78 16.00
N THR A 276 -8.03 -9.74 15.29
CA THR A 276 -6.72 -9.66 14.63
C THR A 276 -6.88 -9.94 13.14
N LEU A 277 -6.46 -8.99 12.29
CA LEU A 277 -6.32 -9.20 10.84
C LEU A 277 -4.90 -9.70 10.54
N THR A 278 -4.79 -10.89 9.96
CA THR A 278 -3.51 -11.47 9.51
C THR A 278 -3.48 -11.55 7.99
N ILE A 279 -2.54 -10.84 7.38
CA ILE A 279 -2.25 -10.91 5.95
C ILE A 279 -1.07 -11.88 5.78
N TYR A 280 -1.31 -12.99 5.09
CA TYR A 280 -0.32 -14.04 4.89
C TYR A 280 0.66 -13.69 3.77
N PRO A 281 1.84 -14.33 3.76
CA PRO A 281 2.73 -14.28 2.63
C PRO A 281 2.03 -14.73 1.34
N GLN A 282 2.17 -13.99 0.25
CA GLN A 282 1.50 -14.22 -1.03
C GLN A 282 2.10 -13.37 -2.15
N VAL A 283 1.85 -13.77 -3.39
CA VAL A 283 2.08 -12.94 -4.58
C VAL A 283 0.76 -12.27 -4.99
N PHE A 284 0.73 -10.94 -5.00
CA PHE A 284 -0.49 -10.18 -5.35
C PHE A 284 -0.30 -9.16 -6.48
N ASP A 285 0.91 -9.02 -7.01
CA ASP A 285 1.30 -7.98 -7.96
C ASP A 285 1.15 -8.39 -9.44
N SER A 286 0.43 -9.47 -9.73
CA SER A 286 0.02 -9.85 -11.09
C SER A 286 -1.10 -8.96 -11.64
N ASN A 287 -1.21 -8.83 -12.96
CA ASN A 287 -2.27 -8.06 -13.60
C ASN A 287 -3.65 -8.61 -13.26
N ALA A 288 -3.81 -9.94 -13.23
CA ALA A 288 -5.07 -10.58 -12.86
C ALA A 288 -5.52 -10.19 -11.44
N ARG A 289 -4.60 -10.19 -10.47
CA ARG A 289 -4.91 -9.77 -9.09
C ARG A 289 -5.18 -8.26 -8.99
N ILE A 290 -4.41 -7.45 -9.73
CA ILE A 290 -4.61 -5.99 -9.79
C ILE A 290 -5.97 -5.66 -10.40
N GLU A 291 -6.36 -6.34 -11.48
CA GLU A 291 -7.65 -6.17 -12.14
C GLU A 291 -8.80 -6.61 -11.23
N TYR A 292 -8.68 -7.78 -10.60
CA TYR A 292 -9.64 -8.26 -9.61
C TYR A 292 -9.88 -7.23 -8.50
N GLY A 293 -8.80 -6.73 -7.87
CA GLY A 293 -8.90 -5.72 -6.83
C GLY A 293 -9.40 -4.36 -7.33
N ASP A 294 -9.11 -4.01 -8.58
CA ASP A 294 -9.65 -2.80 -9.20
C ASP A 294 -11.16 -2.92 -9.47
N ASN A 295 -11.65 -4.13 -9.72
CA ASN A 295 -13.06 -4.40 -10.02
C ASN A 295 -13.90 -4.55 -8.74
N LEU A 296 -13.34 -5.10 -7.66
CA LEU A 296 -14.01 -5.31 -6.37
C LEU A 296 -14.62 -4.02 -5.78
N SER A 297 -15.87 -4.08 -5.36
CA SER A 297 -16.55 -2.94 -4.73
C SER A 297 -16.52 -3.05 -3.20
N PHE A 298 -16.49 -1.88 -2.55
CA PHE A 298 -16.52 -1.77 -1.10
C PHE A 298 -17.51 -0.67 -0.73
N ASN A 299 -18.38 -0.89 0.24
CA ASN A 299 -19.34 0.12 0.71
C ASN A 299 -19.47 0.03 2.24
N PRO A 300 -19.29 1.11 3.01
CA PRO A 300 -19.43 1.05 4.47
C PRO A 300 -20.83 0.60 4.93
N TRP A 301 -21.87 0.76 4.11
CA TRP A 301 -23.22 0.29 4.41
C TRP A 301 -23.44 -1.18 4.06
N HIS A 302 -22.49 -1.82 3.37
CA HIS A 302 -22.45 -3.26 3.14
C HIS A 302 -22.06 -3.98 4.43
N SER A 303 -23.00 -4.01 5.36
CA SER A 303 -22.77 -4.37 6.76
C SER A 303 -24.04 -4.93 7.37
N LEU A 304 -23.88 -5.67 8.46
CA LEU A 304 -24.98 -6.04 9.33
C LEU A 304 -25.59 -4.81 10.02
N PRO A 305 -26.90 -4.81 10.36
CA PRO A 305 -27.57 -3.71 11.05
C PRO A 305 -26.87 -3.27 12.34
N GLU A 306 -26.26 -4.21 13.07
CA GLU A 306 -25.51 -3.95 14.30
C GLU A 306 -24.28 -3.07 14.08
N HIS A 307 -23.76 -3.01 12.85
CA HIS A 307 -22.62 -2.20 12.44
C HIS A 307 -23.02 -1.04 11.54
N ARG A 308 -24.29 -0.63 11.54
CA ARG A 308 -24.81 0.44 10.67
C ARG A 308 -23.95 1.71 10.75
N PRO A 309 -23.46 2.26 9.64
CA PRO A 309 -22.75 3.54 9.63
C PRO A 309 -23.61 4.70 10.17
N LEU A 310 -23.03 5.58 11.00
CA LEU A 310 -23.71 6.73 11.62
C LEU A 310 -23.15 8.09 11.16
N GLY A 311 -23.98 9.12 11.16
CA GLY A 311 -23.65 10.51 10.88
C GLY A 311 -23.82 10.92 9.41
N ALA A 312 -23.92 12.23 9.16
CA ALA A 312 -24.23 12.82 7.86
C ALA A 312 -23.30 12.35 6.73
N PHE A 313 -22.00 12.21 7.02
CA PHE A 313 -21.04 11.70 6.03
C PHE A 313 -21.37 10.28 5.62
N ASN A 314 -21.72 9.41 6.56
CA ASN A 314 -22.06 8.03 6.25
C ASN A 314 -23.38 7.96 5.47
N ARG A 315 -24.41 8.71 5.84
CA ARG A 315 -25.66 8.78 5.05
C ARG A 315 -25.40 9.18 3.59
N VAL A 316 -24.59 10.22 3.36
CA VAL A 316 -24.17 10.60 1.99
C VAL A 316 -23.32 9.51 1.32
N ARG A 317 -22.43 8.84 2.07
CA ARG A 317 -21.60 7.74 1.53
C ARG A 317 -22.44 6.57 1.02
N LYS A 318 -23.60 6.25 1.63
CA LYS A 318 -24.48 5.17 1.13
C LYS A 318 -24.74 5.34 -0.37
N ARG A 319 -25.38 6.47 -0.71
CA ARG A 319 -25.78 6.80 -2.07
C ARG A 319 -24.60 6.99 -3.01
N VAL A 320 -23.54 7.66 -2.56
CA VAL A 320 -22.35 7.92 -3.37
C VAL A 320 -21.65 6.61 -3.74
N TYR A 321 -21.45 5.71 -2.78
CA TYR A 321 -20.72 4.46 -3.03
C TYR A 321 -21.51 3.51 -3.93
N GLU A 322 -22.82 3.35 -3.69
CA GLU A 322 -23.73 2.58 -4.56
C GLU A 322 -23.67 3.11 -6.01
N THR A 323 -23.94 4.41 -6.18
CA THR A 323 -24.06 5.01 -7.51
C THR A 323 -22.73 5.02 -8.26
N MET A 324 -21.64 5.43 -7.61
CA MET A 324 -20.33 5.52 -8.27
C MET A 324 -19.72 4.13 -8.53
N SER A 325 -20.05 3.12 -7.72
CA SER A 325 -19.69 1.73 -7.99
C SER A 325 -20.38 1.25 -9.27
N LYS A 326 -21.71 1.39 -9.35
CA LYS A 326 -22.51 1.02 -10.51
C LYS A 326 -22.05 1.74 -11.78
N PHE A 327 -21.89 3.06 -11.71
CA PHE A 327 -21.40 3.87 -12.82
C PHE A 327 -20.05 3.38 -13.36
N ARG A 328 -19.12 3.00 -12.47
CA ARG A 328 -17.80 2.46 -12.85
C ARG A 328 -17.92 1.09 -13.52
N HIS A 329 -18.72 0.18 -12.97
CA HIS A 329 -18.95 -1.15 -13.53
C HIS A 329 -19.63 -1.05 -14.90
N ASP A 330 -20.69 -0.26 -15.03
CA ASP A 330 -21.39 -0.01 -16.30
C ASP A 330 -20.45 0.59 -17.35
N SER A 331 -19.67 1.62 -16.98
CA SER A 331 -18.70 2.26 -17.88
C SER A 331 -17.61 1.30 -18.36
N ASN A 332 -17.20 0.36 -17.51
CA ASN A 332 -16.20 -0.64 -17.83
C ASN A 332 -16.79 -1.92 -18.44
N LYS A 333 -18.13 -2.03 -18.53
CA LYS A 333 -18.86 -3.24 -18.97
C LYS A 333 -18.49 -4.48 -18.14
N LEU A 334 -18.36 -4.29 -16.84
CA LEU A 334 -18.04 -5.35 -15.89
C LEU A 334 -19.26 -5.70 -15.05
N PRO A 335 -19.49 -6.99 -14.75
CA PRO A 335 -20.57 -7.39 -13.85
C PRO A 335 -20.26 -6.95 -12.42
N PHE A 336 -21.32 -6.63 -11.68
CA PHE A 336 -21.26 -6.44 -10.24
C PHE A 336 -21.42 -7.80 -9.56
N GLU A 337 -20.36 -8.31 -8.94
CA GLU A 337 -20.37 -9.60 -8.25
C GLU A 337 -19.63 -9.50 -6.91
N GLU A 338 -20.30 -9.97 -5.86
CA GLU A 338 -19.68 -10.13 -4.53
C GLU A 338 -18.87 -11.43 -4.47
N PRO A 339 -17.67 -11.41 -3.86
CA PRO A 339 -16.87 -12.60 -3.70
C PRO A 339 -17.51 -13.59 -2.73
N LYS A 340 -17.34 -14.88 -3.00
CA LYS A 340 -17.80 -15.96 -2.14
C LYS A 340 -16.65 -16.45 -1.27
N ASP A 341 -17.00 -16.88 -0.07
CA ASP A 341 -16.09 -17.63 0.79
C ASP A 341 -15.89 -19.04 0.24
N SER A 342 -14.72 -19.62 0.47
CA SER A 342 -14.39 -20.97 0.03
C SER A 342 -13.30 -21.57 0.90
N SER A 343 -13.28 -22.91 1.00
CA SER A 343 -12.28 -23.62 1.80
C SER A 343 -10.87 -23.53 1.21
N ASP A 344 -10.77 -23.36 -0.11
CA ASP A 344 -9.53 -23.20 -0.88
C ASP A 344 -9.07 -21.74 -0.97
N PHE A 345 -9.74 -20.80 -0.27
CA PHE A 345 -9.45 -19.37 -0.37
C PHE A 345 -7.97 -19.04 -0.10
N LEU A 346 -7.31 -19.79 0.78
CA LEU A 346 -5.92 -19.59 1.17
C LEU A 346 -4.94 -20.60 0.54
N ASP A 347 -5.36 -21.44 -0.41
CA ASP A 347 -4.50 -22.52 -0.93
C ASP A 347 -3.27 -22.02 -1.70
N ASP A 348 -3.30 -20.77 -2.21
CA ASP A 348 -2.22 -20.13 -2.96
C ASP A 348 -1.31 -19.23 -2.09
N ILE A 349 -1.47 -19.21 -0.76
CA ILE A 349 -0.57 -18.46 0.12
C ILE A 349 0.81 -19.11 0.18
N LEU A 350 1.84 -18.28 0.29
CA LEU A 350 3.21 -18.73 0.48
C LEU A 350 3.44 -19.11 1.96
N PRO A 351 4.36 -20.05 2.23
CA PRO A 351 4.76 -20.35 3.60
C PRO A 351 5.45 -19.14 4.23
N ALA A 352 5.18 -18.88 5.52
CA ALA A 352 5.89 -17.85 6.26
C ALA A 352 7.38 -18.19 6.39
N ASN A 353 8.24 -17.23 6.10
CA ASN A 353 9.66 -17.37 6.35
C ASN A 353 9.89 -17.34 7.86
N THR A 354 10.42 -18.44 8.40
CA THR A 354 10.76 -18.57 9.82
C THR A 354 12.18 -18.11 10.13
N LYS A 355 12.99 -17.82 9.11
CA LYS A 355 14.37 -17.33 9.27
C LYS A 355 14.38 -15.81 9.29
N VAL A 356 14.77 -15.24 10.43
CA VAL A 356 15.10 -13.82 10.52
C VAL A 356 16.47 -13.60 9.88
N THR A 357 16.52 -12.86 8.76
CA THR A 357 17.78 -12.41 8.17
C THR A 357 18.24 -11.13 8.87
N LEU A 358 19.53 -11.08 9.25
CA LEU A 358 20.16 -9.88 9.78
C LEU A 358 20.78 -9.08 8.63
N ASP A 359 19.94 -8.32 7.94
CA ASP A 359 20.37 -7.57 6.76
C ASP A 359 21.30 -6.40 7.13
N GLN A 360 22.40 -6.25 6.41
CA GLN A 360 23.25 -5.07 6.50
C GLN A 360 22.78 -4.00 5.50
N GLN A 361 22.72 -2.76 5.96
CA GLN A 361 22.24 -1.65 5.15
C GLN A 361 23.31 -1.14 4.19
N VAL A 362 22.92 -0.91 2.93
CA VAL A 362 23.77 -0.21 1.95
C VAL A 362 23.94 1.26 2.39
N PRO A 363 25.17 1.80 2.45
CA PRO A 363 25.39 3.19 2.85
C PRO A 363 24.68 4.19 1.91
N SER A 364 24.00 5.17 2.51
CA SER A 364 23.27 6.22 1.77
C SER A 364 23.95 7.60 1.78
N LYS A 365 25.02 7.76 2.56
CA LYS A 365 25.79 9.01 2.68
C LYS A 365 27.23 8.80 2.22
N HIS A 366 27.81 9.83 1.63
CA HIS A 366 29.20 9.82 1.11
C HIS A 366 29.44 8.69 0.11
N VAL A 367 28.49 8.53 -0.81
CA VAL A 367 28.53 7.53 -1.87
C VAL A 367 28.37 8.16 -3.25
N ILE A 368 28.84 7.44 -4.26
CA ILE A 368 28.52 7.69 -5.68
C ILE A 368 27.83 6.43 -6.18
N PHE A 369 26.66 6.55 -6.81
CA PHE A 369 25.94 5.40 -7.33
C PHE A 369 25.52 5.62 -8.78
N THR A 370 25.25 4.52 -9.48
CA THR A 370 24.60 4.51 -10.78
C THR A 370 23.55 3.41 -10.82
N THR A 371 22.65 3.47 -11.79
CA THR A 371 21.56 2.51 -11.93
C THR A 371 21.39 2.13 -13.40
N ALA A 372 21.10 0.86 -13.62
CA ALA A 372 20.63 0.31 -14.89
C ALA A 372 19.34 -0.48 -14.64
N GLU A 373 18.49 -0.58 -15.65
CA GLU A 373 17.26 -1.35 -15.58
C GLU A 373 16.88 -1.94 -16.92
N VAL A 374 16.17 -3.06 -16.89
CA VAL A 374 15.58 -3.70 -18.06
C VAL A 374 14.29 -4.43 -17.65
N ILE A 375 13.35 -4.58 -18.58
CA ILE A 375 12.18 -5.46 -18.41
C ILE A 375 12.43 -6.73 -19.22
N VAL A 376 12.27 -7.88 -18.56
CA VAL A 376 12.39 -9.23 -19.14
C VAL A 376 11.03 -9.93 -19.14
N ASN A 377 10.75 -10.67 -20.21
CA ASN A 377 9.49 -11.38 -20.41
C ASN A 377 9.45 -12.76 -19.71
N CYS A 378 9.74 -12.78 -18.41
CA CYS A 378 9.59 -13.96 -17.56
C CYS A 378 9.17 -13.57 -16.13
N ASP A 379 8.77 -14.56 -15.34
CA ASP A 379 8.37 -14.36 -13.95
C ASP A 379 9.57 -14.03 -13.04
N LYS A 380 9.28 -13.49 -11.85
CA LYS A 380 10.30 -13.02 -10.91
C LYS A 380 11.24 -14.13 -10.46
N LYS A 381 10.73 -15.35 -10.27
CA LYS A 381 11.53 -16.48 -9.79
C LYS A 381 12.55 -16.87 -10.85
N THR A 382 12.12 -17.06 -12.09
CA THR A 382 13.01 -17.38 -13.21
C THR A 382 14.11 -16.32 -13.39
N ALA A 383 13.72 -15.04 -13.37
CA ALA A 383 14.67 -13.95 -13.51
C ALA A 383 15.66 -13.86 -12.33
N TYR A 384 15.18 -14.04 -11.10
CA TYR A 384 15.99 -14.03 -9.88
C TYR A 384 17.02 -15.16 -9.88
N GLU A 385 16.59 -16.39 -10.15
CA GLU A 385 17.46 -17.57 -10.14
C GLU A 385 18.56 -17.45 -11.20
N PHE A 386 18.25 -16.92 -12.39
CA PHE A 386 19.24 -16.67 -13.43
C PHE A 386 20.26 -15.59 -13.05
N VAL A 387 19.79 -14.41 -12.62
CA VAL A 387 20.65 -13.23 -12.36
C VAL A 387 21.51 -13.43 -11.11
N SER A 388 21.01 -14.14 -10.10
CA SER A 388 21.77 -14.46 -8.88
C SER A 388 22.73 -15.64 -9.03
N SER A 389 22.55 -16.47 -10.07
CA SER A 389 23.32 -17.70 -10.27
C SER A 389 24.84 -17.45 -10.34
N VAL A 390 25.56 -18.21 -9.53
CA VAL A 390 27.03 -18.27 -9.55
C VAL A 390 27.55 -18.79 -10.90
N GLU A 391 26.83 -19.73 -11.52
CA GLU A 391 27.25 -20.40 -12.75
C GLU A 391 26.95 -19.58 -14.01
N LYS A 392 25.87 -18.79 -13.98
CA LYS A 392 25.45 -17.96 -15.12
C LYS A 392 26.05 -16.56 -15.09
N LEU A 393 26.71 -16.14 -14.02
CA LEU A 393 27.24 -14.79 -13.89
C LEU A 393 28.15 -14.37 -15.06
N SER A 394 29.01 -15.28 -15.54
CA SER A 394 29.89 -15.03 -16.69
C SER A 394 29.18 -15.01 -18.04
N SER A 395 27.95 -15.54 -18.14
CA SER A 395 27.21 -15.56 -19.41
C SER A 395 26.55 -14.22 -19.73
N TRP A 396 26.27 -13.38 -18.72
CA TRP A 396 25.63 -12.08 -18.94
C TRP A 396 26.51 -10.87 -18.58
N LEU A 397 27.49 -11.01 -17.67
CA LEU A 397 28.42 -9.94 -17.31
C LEU A 397 29.67 -9.91 -18.21
N LEU A 398 29.45 -9.57 -19.48
CA LEU A 398 30.48 -9.52 -20.53
C LEU A 398 31.26 -8.20 -20.55
N LYS A 399 32.42 -8.20 -21.23
CA LYS A 399 33.26 -7.00 -21.39
C LYS A 399 32.46 -5.86 -22.04
N THR A 400 32.47 -4.69 -21.43
CA THR A 400 31.86 -3.48 -21.98
C THR A 400 32.81 -2.30 -21.83
N GLY A 401 33.27 -1.76 -22.96
CA GLY A 401 34.24 -0.66 -22.98
C GLY A 401 35.51 -1.03 -22.20
N PRO A 402 35.95 -0.22 -21.22
CA PRO A 402 37.15 -0.50 -20.43
C PRO A 402 36.93 -1.50 -19.29
N ILE A 403 35.70 -1.93 -19.02
CA ILE A 403 35.38 -2.85 -17.92
C ILE A 403 35.36 -4.29 -18.47
N TYR A 404 36.31 -5.11 -18.01
CA TYR A 404 36.38 -6.53 -18.34
C TYR A 404 35.19 -7.30 -17.77
N GLY A 405 34.73 -8.29 -18.52
CA GLY A 405 33.68 -9.21 -18.09
C GLY A 405 34.18 -10.21 -17.05
N ILE A 406 33.24 -10.87 -16.39
CA ILE A 406 33.50 -11.96 -15.45
C ILE A 406 33.76 -13.24 -16.25
N ILE A 407 34.87 -13.90 -15.97
CA ILE A 407 35.26 -15.14 -16.66
C ILE A 407 35.17 -16.37 -15.76
N LYS A 408 35.28 -16.18 -14.43
CA LYS A 408 35.25 -17.28 -13.47
C LYS A 408 34.70 -16.80 -12.14
N VAL A 409 33.90 -17.65 -11.51
CA VAL A 409 33.36 -17.43 -10.16
C VAL A 409 33.64 -18.67 -9.32
N LYS A 410 34.25 -18.47 -8.15
CA LYS A 410 34.52 -19.54 -7.19
C LYS A 410 33.77 -19.26 -5.90
N LYS A 411 32.90 -20.18 -5.50
CA LYS A 411 32.25 -20.13 -4.18
C LYS A 411 33.31 -20.18 -3.08
N LEU A 412 33.22 -19.29 -2.10
CA LEU A 412 34.11 -19.26 -0.94
C LEU A 412 33.37 -19.78 0.31
N ARG A 413 32.18 -19.23 0.59
CA ARG A 413 31.29 -19.65 1.68
C ARG A 413 29.86 -19.75 1.17
N GLY A 414 29.22 -20.88 1.48
CA GLY A 414 27.82 -21.16 1.14
C GLY A 414 27.54 -21.26 -0.36
N ASN A 415 26.29 -20.99 -0.74
CA ASN A 415 25.78 -21.23 -2.09
C ASN A 415 25.17 -19.98 -2.76
N TRP A 416 25.43 -18.80 -2.20
CA TRP A 416 24.85 -17.53 -2.66
C TRP A 416 23.33 -17.49 -2.44
N ALA A 417 22.89 -17.99 -1.29
CA ALA A 417 21.47 -18.07 -0.92
C ALA A 417 21.14 -17.37 0.40
N GLU A 418 22.11 -17.22 1.30
CA GLU A 418 21.87 -16.60 2.61
C GLU A 418 22.82 -15.41 2.86
N VAL A 419 22.41 -14.50 3.73
CA VAL A 419 23.25 -13.37 4.16
C VAL A 419 24.55 -13.92 4.75
N GLY A 420 25.68 -13.40 4.27
CA GLY A 420 27.01 -13.87 4.60
C GLY A 420 27.57 -14.89 3.60
N ASP A 421 26.82 -15.43 2.66
CA ASP A 421 27.43 -16.22 1.59
C ASP A 421 28.37 -15.34 0.74
N ASN A 422 29.50 -15.89 0.30
CA ASN A 422 30.48 -15.13 -0.47
C ASN A 422 31.14 -15.93 -1.59
N ARG A 423 31.60 -15.19 -2.61
CA ARG A 423 32.21 -15.72 -3.83
C ARG A 423 33.36 -14.85 -4.30
N LEU A 424 34.40 -15.49 -4.81
CA LEU A 424 35.50 -14.86 -5.51
C LEU A 424 35.14 -14.75 -6.99
N VAL A 425 35.23 -13.54 -7.53
CA VAL A 425 34.99 -13.24 -8.93
C VAL A 425 36.31 -12.88 -9.59
N GLU A 426 36.59 -13.48 -10.74
CA GLU A 426 37.75 -13.21 -11.58
C GLU A 426 37.31 -12.62 -12.91
N ARG A 427 37.93 -11.50 -13.30
CA ARG A 427 37.66 -10.77 -14.53
C ARG A 427 38.66 -11.13 -15.63
N GLY A 428 38.32 -10.80 -16.88
CA GLY A 428 39.16 -11.09 -18.05
C GLY A 428 40.57 -10.48 -18.04
N ASP A 429 40.86 -9.52 -17.16
CA ASP A 429 42.20 -8.95 -16.91
C ASP A 429 42.94 -9.61 -15.73
N SER A 430 42.47 -10.79 -15.28
CA SER A 430 42.97 -11.50 -14.09
C SER A 430 42.77 -10.74 -12.77
N ALA A 431 42.05 -9.61 -12.78
CA ALA A 431 41.68 -8.92 -11.56
C ALA A 431 40.63 -9.73 -10.79
N THR A 432 40.71 -9.68 -9.46
CA THR A 432 39.84 -10.42 -8.55
C THR A 432 39.18 -9.49 -7.55
N LEU A 433 38.00 -9.89 -7.11
CA LEU A 433 37.22 -9.25 -6.05
C LEU A 433 36.37 -10.30 -5.33
N VAL A 434 36.06 -10.04 -4.05
CA VAL A 434 35.18 -10.90 -3.24
C VAL A 434 33.83 -10.21 -3.12
N GLU A 435 32.76 -10.89 -3.52
CA GLU A 435 31.38 -10.46 -3.27
C GLU A 435 30.81 -11.24 -2.09
N GLU A 436 30.06 -10.58 -1.20
CA GLU A 436 29.37 -11.18 -0.06
C GLU A 436 27.93 -10.68 0.03
N LEU A 437 26.95 -11.58 0.15
CA LEU A 437 25.54 -11.23 0.34
C LEU A 437 25.33 -10.54 1.69
N ILE A 438 24.64 -9.40 1.66
CA ILE A 438 24.35 -8.59 2.84
C ILE A 438 22.85 -8.40 3.12
N SER A 439 22.00 -8.64 2.12
CA SER A 439 20.52 -8.70 2.25
C SER A 439 19.98 -9.70 1.23
N VAL A 440 19.01 -10.51 1.62
CA VAL A 440 18.33 -11.48 0.75
C VAL A 440 16.83 -11.48 1.03
N HIS A 441 16.04 -11.10 0.03
CA HIS A 441 14.58 -11.19 0.03
C HIS A 441 14.14 -11.97 -1.20
N HIS A 442 13.61 -13.18 -1.01
CA HIS A 442 13.46 -14.14 -2.11
C HIS A 442 12.56 -13.56 -3.21
N TYR A 443 13.03 -13.71 -4.46
CA TYR A 443 12.36 -13.23 -5.69
C TYR A 443 12.03 -11.74 -5.72
N SER A 444 12.53 -10.98 -4.75
CA SER A 444 12.19 -9.58 -4.51
C SER A 444 13.41 -8.70 -4.73
N ASN A 445 14.50 -8.98 -4.03
CA ASN A 445 15.78 -8.32 -4.22
C ASN A 445 16.90 -9.08 -3.47
N TYR A 446 18.15 -8.72 -3.78
CA TYR A 446 19.28 -9.03 -2.91
C TYR A 446 20.33 -7.92 -3.02
N ALA A 447 21.08 -7.70 -1.94
CA ALA A 447 22.22 -6.81 -1.93
C ALA A 447 23.48 -7.57 -1.55
N TYR A 448 24.61 -7.13 -2.12
CA TYR A 448 25.93 -7.67 -1.81
C TYR A 448 26.95 -6.54 -1.71
N GLN A 449 27.97 -6.76 -0.88
CA GLN A 449 29.15 -5.91 -0.85
C GLN A 449 30.29 -6.54 -1.65
N THR A 450 31.11 -5.73 -2.29
CA THR A 450 32.35 -6.17 -2.93
C THR A 450 33.56 -5.60 -2.19
N THR A 451 34.55 -6.46 -1.95
CA THR A 451 35.79 -6.17 -1.22
C THR A 451 36.99 -6.82 -1.92
N GLU A 452 38.19 -6.67 -1.34
CA GLU A 452 39.42 -7.36 -1.77
C GLU A 452 39.81 -7.14 -3.24
N PHE A 453 39.59 -5.93 -3.76
CA PHE A 453 39.98 -5.55 -5.12
C PHE A 453 41.49 -5.76 -5.34
N SER A 454 41.89 -6.58 -6.31
CA SER A 454 43.30 -6.75 -6.67
C SER A 454 43.83 -5.66 -7.61
N ASP A 455 42.92 -4.97 -8.31
CA ASP A 455 43.21 -3.96 -9.33
C ASP A 455 43.35 -2.52 -8.78
N ILE A 456 43.27 -1.53 -9.69
CA ILE A 456 43.39 -0.11 -9.36
C ILE A 456 42.25 0.42 -8.47
N PHE A 457 41.08 -0.21 -8.45
CA PHE A 457 39.94 0.26 -7.65
C PHE A 457 40.21 0.22 -6.15
N LYS A 458 41.14 -0.62 -5.68
CA LYS A 458 41.61 -0.63 -4.29
C LYS A 458 42.19 0.70 -3.82
N ARG A 459 42.62 1.58 -4.74
CA ARG A 459 43.10 2.94 -4.43
C ARG A 459 41.96 3.95 -4.25
N PHE A 460 40.80 3.69 -4.84
CA PHE A 460 39.67 4.62 -4.87
C PHE A 460 38.57 4.26 -3.87
N THR A 461 38.35 2.98 -3.61
CA THR A 461 37.31 2.48 -2.71
C THR A 461 37.82 1.33 -1.83
N ASN A 462 37.23 1.17 -0.65
CA ASN A 462 37.38 -0.04 0.18
C ASN A 462 36.25 -1.04 -0.08
N LYS A 463 35.04 -0.53 -0.37
CA LYS A 463 33.83 -1.32 -0.53
C LYS A 463 32.94 -0.72 -1.60
N THR A 464 32.36 -1.58 -2.42
CA THR A 464 31.22 -1.23 -3.26
C THR A 464 30.03 -2.11 -2.90
N TYR A 465 28.85 -1.73 -3.37
CA TYR A 465 27.61 -2.43 -3.07
C TYR A 465 26.80 -2.57 -4.36
N GLY A 466 26.42 -3.79 -4.69
CA GLY A 466 25.43 -4.06 -5.73
C GLY A 466 24.09 -4.39 -5.07
N HIS A 467 23.01 -3.83 -5.61
CA HIS A 467 21.65 -4.11 -5.15
C HIS A 467 20.78 -4.40 -6.36
N MET A 468 20.32 -5.65 -6.46
CA MET A 468 19.50 -6.14 -7.56
C MET A 468 18.05 -6.23 -7.12
N TRP A 469 17.15 -5.66 -7.92
CA TRP A 469 15.73 -5.55 -7.66
C TRP A 469 14.92 -6.29 -8.71
N PHE A 470 13.85 -6.96 -8.26
CA PHE A 470 12.93 -7.72 -9.09
C PHE A 470 11.50 -7.24 -8.79
N ASP A 471 10.96 -6.40 -9.67
CA ASP A 471 9.61 -5.85 -9.52
C ASP A 471 8.70 -6.39 -10.63
N THR A 472 7.48 -6.82 -10.31
CA THR A 472 6.49 -7.14 -11.34
C THR A 472 5.93 -5.86 -11.98
N VAL A 473 6.00 -5.78 -13.31
CA VAL A 473 5.46 -4.69 -14.14
C VAL A 473 4.77 -5.31 -15.33
N ASP A 474 3.44 -5.20 -15.40
CA ASP A 474 2.61 -5.74 -16.46
C ASP A 474 2.86 -7.24 -16.72
N ASP A 475 2.84 -8.05 -15.66
CA ASP A 475 3.18 -9.50 -15.62
C ASP A 475 4.60 -9.87 -16.11
N LYS A 476 5.45 -8.87 -16.35
CA LYS A 476 6.87 -9.04 -16.66
C LYS A 476 7.71 -8.69 -15.45
N THR A 477 8.98 -9.08 -15.48
CA THR A 477 9.92 -8.74 -14.41
C THR A 477 10.79 -7.56 -14.83
N ARG A 478 10.77 -6.49 -14.04
CA ARG A 478 11.74 -5.41 -14.13
C ARG A 478 12.94 -5.75 -13.25
N LEU A 479 14.08 -5.93 -13.90
CA LEU A 479 15.38 -6.02 -13.27
C LEU A 479 15.94 -4.61 -13.11
N ARG A 480 16.27 -4.20 -11.89
CA ARG A 480 16.94 -2.93 -11.64
C ARG A 480 18.16 -3.13 -10.77
N TRP A 481 19.31 -2.72 -11.28
CA TRP A 481 20.59 -2.90 -10.61
C TRP A 481 21.17 -1.54 -10.22
N VAL A 482 21.24 -1.30 -8.92
CA VAL A 482 21.91 -0.13 -8.33
C VAL A 482 23.30 -0.55 -7.90
N TYR A 483 24.33 0.18 -8.34
CA TYR A 483 25.70 -0.06 -7.93
C TYR A 483 26.28 1.19 -7.27
N THR A 484 26.80 1.02 -6.05
CA THR A 484 27.19 2.11 -5.15
C THR A 484 28.65 1.97 -4.74
N PHE A 485 29.41 3.05 -4.88
CA PHE A 485 30.78 3.18 -4.39
C PHE A 485 30.82 3.99 -3.10
N THR A 486 31.57 3.49 -2.12
CA THR A 486 32.22 4.37 -1.14
C THR A 486 33.51 4.93 -1.76
N TYR A 487 33.98 6.08 -1.28
CA TYR A 487 35.23 6.68 -1.75
C TYR A 487 36.15 7.00 -0.58
N LYS A 488 37.46 6.79 -0.77
CA LYS A 488 38.45 7.01 0.31
C LYS A 488 38.76 8.49 0.56
N ASN A 489 38.69 9.31 -0.48
CA ASN A 489 39.08 10.73 -0.44
C ASN A 489 38.46 11.52 -1.61
N LEU A 490 38.74 12.83 -1.67
CA LEU A 490 38.20 13.73 -2.68
C LEU A 490 38.62 13.37 -4.11
N LEU A 491 39.87 12.95 -4.33
CA LEU A 491 40.35 12.54 -5.65
C LEU A 491 39.61 11.28 -6.14
N ALA A 492 39.42 10.30 -5.25
CA ALA A 492 38.61 9.13 -5.55
C ALA A 492 37.17 9.50 -5.88
N ARG A 493 36.57 10.45 -5.15
CA ARG A 493 35.23 10.96 -5.44
C ARG A 493 35.16 11.59 -6.83
N ILE A 494 36.14 12.42 -7.21
CA ILE A 494 36.19 13.07 -8.53
C ILE A 494 36.28 11.99 -9.62
N PHE A 495 37.22 11.05 -9.51
CA PHE A 495 37.37 9.96 -10.46
C PHE A 495 36.07 9.14 -10.60
N LEU A 496 35.49 8.68 -9.49
CA LEU A 496 34.28 7.86 -9.49
C LEU A 496 33.06 8.62 -10.02
N SER A 497 32.98 9.94 -9.80
CA SER A 497 31.90 10.78 -10.33
C SER A 497 31.88 10.85 -11.86
N ILE A 498 33.03 10.63 -12.51
CA ILE A 498 33.16 10.55 -13.98
C ILE A 498 32.99 9.09 -14.43
N PHE A 499 33.65 8.16 -13.74
CA PHE A 499 33.67 6.75 -14.11
C PHE A 499 32.30 6.08 -14.03
N ALA A 500 31.54 6.30 -12.94
CA ALA A 500 30.27 5.65 -12.70
C ALA A 500 29.19 5.93 -13.77
N PRO A 501 28.93 7.20 -14.16
CA PRO A 501 27.94 7.48 -15.20
C PRO A 501 28.40 7.13 -16.62
N LEU A 502 29.71 7.22 -16.93
CA LEU A 502 30.21 7.03 -18.30
C LEU A 502 30.49 5.57 -18.67
N PHE A 503 31.09 4.81 -17.76
CA PHE A 503 31.57 3.45 -18.02
C PHE A 503 30.78 2.42 -17.26
N LEU A 504 30.63 2.56 -15.94
CA LEU A 504 29.93 1.56 -15.14
C LEU A 504 28.46 1.46 -15.56
N LYS A 505 27.75 2.58 -15.73
CA LYS A 505 26.35 2.56 -16.17
C LYS A 505 26.16 1.74 -17.46
N LYS A 506 27.05 1.91 -18.45
CA LYS A 506 27.01 1.15 -19.70
C LYS A 506 27.28 -0.33 -19.48
N TYR A 507 28.25 -0.67 -18.63
CA TYR A 507 28.53 -2.07 -18.27
C TYR A 507 27.33 -2.73 -17.58
N LEU A 508 26.70 -2.09 -16.58
CA LEU A 508 25.50 -2.62 -15.93
C LEU A 508 24.36 -2.79 -16.93
N GLN A 509 24.12 -1.79 -17.79
CA GLN A 509 23.04 -1.84 -18.77
C GLN A 509 23.26 -2.95 -19.81
N ASN A 510 24.46 -3.08 -20.36
CA ASN A 510 24.79 -4.15 -21.30
C ASN A 510 24.68 -5.51 -20.63
N GLY A 511 25.12 -5.64 -19.38
CA GLY A 511 24.91 -6.86 -18.59
C GLY A 511 23.43 -7.23 -18.53
N LEU A 512 22.58 -6.32 -18.07
CA LEU A 512 21.14 -6.55 -18.00
C LEU A 512 20.52 -6.87 -19.37
N ASN A 513 21.00 -6.24 -20.45
CA ASN A 513 20.54 -6.56 -21.81
C ASN A 513 20.95 -7.98 -22.24
N ASN A 514 22.14 -8.45 -21.88
CA ASN A 514 22.56 -9.82 -22.15
C ASN A 514 21.74 -10.82 -21.33
N ALA A 515 21.47 -10.50 -20.06
CA ALA A 515 20.61 -11.31 -19.21
C ALA A 515 19.19 -11.41 -19.79
N LYS A 516 18.66 -10.29 -20.30
CA LYS A 516 17.40 -10.26 -21.03
C LYS A 516 17.41 -11.17 -22.25
N ALA A 517 18.44 -11.07 -23.10
CA ALA A 517 18.54 -11.92 -24.28
C ALA A 517 18.49 -13.40 -23.91
N PHE A 518 19.23 -13.81 -22.88
CA PHE A 518 19.21 -15.21 -22.41
C PHE A 518 17.85 -15.63 -21.81
N LEU A 519 17.17 -14.73 -21.10
CA LEU A 519 15.88 -15.01 -20.45
C LEU A 519 14.68 -15.01 -21.42
N GLU A 520 14.85 -14.44 -22.61
CA GLU A 520 13.80 -14.31 -23.63
C GLU A 520 14.04 -15.18 -24.88
N GLU A 521 15.19 -15.85 -24.95
CA GLU A 521 15.45 -16.98 -25.87
C GLU A 521 14.76 -18.26 -25.37
#